data_AF-A0A5D2QM56-F1
#
_entry.id   AF-A0A5D2QM56-F1
#
_cell.length_a   1.000
_cell.length_b   1.000
_cell.length_c   1.000
_cell.angle_alpha   90.00
_cell.angle_beta   90.00
_cell.angle_gamma   90.00
#
_symmetry.space_group_name_H-M   'P 1'
#
loop_
_entity.id
_entity.type
_entity.pdbx_description
1 polymer ?
#
loop_
_entity_poly.entity_id
_entity_poly.type
_entity_poly.pdbx_seq_one_letter_code
_entity_poly.pdbx_strand_id
1 'polypeptide(L)'
;MVIIIFHFFLIYSAAAVGLAPPSTYLDGCQPMSCKRGGPSVRFPFQLKGRQHESCGSPGFNLSCNNKNQTVLELPKSVKLLVKRIDYVKQMIQVYAEDGCVQNQLPNLTMSLSPFNLLSDSYYYSELGNFTLFECSDED
;
A
#
# COMPACT_ATOMS: atom_id res chain seq x y z
N MET A 1 -29.21 32.66 -22.32
CA MET A 1 -30.25 31.60 -22.25
C MET A 1 -29.93 30.72 -21.06
N VAL A 2 -30.63 30.94 -19.96
CA VAL A 2 -30.51 30.16 -18.73
C VAL A 2 -31.52 29.03 -18.85
N ILE A 3 -31.06 27.82 -19.15
CA ILE A 3 -31.92 26.65 -19.18
C ILE A 3 -32.19 26.27 -17.72
N ILE A 4 -33.46 26.38 -17.34
CA ILE A 4 -34.00 26.09 -16.02
C ILE A 4 -33.88 24.58 -15.79
N ILE A 5 -32.75 24.13 -15.23
CA ILE A 5 -32.56 22.77 -14.66
C ILE A 5 -33.30 22.68 -13.30
N PHE A 6 -34.43 23.36 -13.18
CA PHE A 6 -35.33 23.35 -12.03
C PHE A 6 -36.62 22.57 -12.31
N HIS A 7 -36.82 22.10 -13.56
CA HIS A 7 -37.97 21.29 -13.95
C HIS A 7 -37.75 19.77 -13.91
N PHE A 8 -36.54 19.30 -13.59
CA PHE A 8 -36.32 17.88 -13.28
C PHE A 8 -36.48 17.56 -11.78
N PHE A 9 -36.99 18.51 -10.99
CA PHE A 9 -37.08 18.41 -9.53
C PHE A 9 -38.44 17.98 -8.96
N LEU A 10 -39.44 17.60 -9.77
CA LEU A 10 -40.80 17.37 -9.24
C LEU A 10 -41.52 16.09 -9.66
N ILE A 11 -40.88 15.11 -10.30
CA ILE A 11 -41.55 13.81 -10.51
C ILE A 11 -40.59 12.62 -10.52
N TYR A 12 -40.08 12.26 -9.35
CA TYR A 12 -39.99 10.85 -8.99
C TYR A 12 -40.14 10.72 -7.46
N SER A 13 -41.36 10.95 -7.02
CA SER A 13 -41.78 10.77 -5.64
C SER A 13 -41.76 9.30 -5.25
N ALA A 14 -41.07 9.04 -4.13
CA ALA A 14 -41.41 8.07 -3.09
C ALA A 14 -41.78 6.64 -3.53
N ALA A 15 -40.75 5.79 -3.65
CA ALA A 15 -40.81 4.50 -2.98
C ALA A 15 -39.89 4.59 -1.75
N ALA A 16 -40.49 4.75 -0.57
CA ALA A 16 -39.81 4.47 0.68
C ALA A 16 -39.56 2.96 0.73
N VAL A 17 -38.38 2.54 0.26
CA VAL A 17 -37.73 1.36 0.84
C VAL A 17 -36.54 1.94 1.56
N GLY A 18 -36.49 1.76 2.87
CA GLY A 18 -35.36 2.18 3.68
C GLY A 18 -34.09 1.62 3.08
N LEU A 19 -33.36 2.47 2.36
CA LEU A 19 -31.97 2.23 2.07
C LEU A 19 -31.29 2.44 3.42
N ALA A 20 -31.16 1.34 4.17
CA ALA A 20 -29.95 1.20 4.96
C ALA A 20 -28.80 1.68 4.06
N PRO A 21 -27.93 2.59 4.51
CA PRO A 21 -26.81 3.00 3.70
C PRO A 21 -26.13 1.72 3.18
N PRO A 22 -25.71 1.63 1.91
CA PRO A 22 -24.92 0.50 1.47
C PRO A 22 -23.57 0.60 2.17
N SER A 23 -23.52 0.22 3.45
CA SER A 23 -22.30 -0.10 4.14
C SER A 23 -21.96 -1.54 3.81
N THR A 24 -21.80 -1.84 2.53
CA THR A 24 -20.90 -2.92 2.12
C THR A 24 -19.49 -2.37 2.23
N TYR A 25 -19.07 -1.99 3.44
CA TYR A 25 -17.69 -2.32 3.77
C TYR A 25 -17.69 -3.84 3.65
N LEU A 26 -17.04 -4.36 2.61
CA LEU A 26 -16.80 -5.79 2.50
C LEU A 26 -16.30 -6.24 3.85
N ASP A 27 -17.07 -7.10 4.51
CA ASP A 27 -16.72 -7.57 5.84
C ASP A 27 -15.32 -8.19 5.75
N GLY A 28 -14.38 -7.70 6.54
CA GLY A 28 -12.97 -8.06 6.43
C GLY A 28 -12.06 -7.14 5.57
N CYS A 29 -12.53 -6.03 5.01
CA CYS A 29 -11.67 -4.99 4.40
C CYS A 29 -11.36 -3.80 5.34
N GLN A 30 -11.67 -3.93 6.62
CA GLN A 30 -11.33 -2.91 7.60
C GLN A 30 -9.80 -2.73 7.69
N PRO A 31 -9.30 -1.51 7.95
CA PRO A 31 -7.87 -1.30 8.17
C PRO A 31 -7.34 -2.19 9.31
N MET A 32 -6.22 -2.87 9.07
CA MET A 32 -5.62 -3.80 10.05
C MET A 32 -4.12 -3.54 10.23
N SER A 33 -3.54 -4.03 11.33
CA SER A 33 -2.10 -3.95 11.59
C SER A 33 -1.60 -5.26 12.18
N CYS A 34 -0.33 -5.61 11.96
CA CYS A 34 0.26 -6.82 12.55
C CYS A 34 0.40 -6.72 14.08
N LYS A 35 0.67 -5.52 14.59
CA LYS A 35 0.76 -5.19 16.01
C LYS A 35 0.15 -3.82 16.31
N ARG A 36 -0.21 -3.57 17.57
CA ARG A 36 -0.60 -2.23 18.04
C ARG A 36 0.54 -1.24 17.79
N GLY A 37 0.20 -0.08 17.23
CA GLY A 37 1.19 0.94 16.85
C GLY A 37 2.02 0.61 15.60
N GLY A 38 1.76 -0.51 14.91
CA GLY A 38 2.32 -0.79 13.59
C GLY A 38 1.65 0.03 12.48
N PRO A 39 2.13 -0.08 11.23
CA PRO A 39 1.49 0.56 10.09
C PRO A 39 0.06 0.02 9.92
N SER A 40 -0.90 0.93 9.74
CA SER A 40 -2.26 0.58 9.37
C SER A 40 -2.30 0.21 7.90
N VAL A 41 -2.75 -1.01 7.59
CA VAL A 41 -2.86 -1.60 6.25
C VAL A 41 -4.30 -1.51 5.78
N ARG A 42 -4.49 -0.84 4.65
CA ARG A 42 -5.74 -0.65 3.91
C ARG A 42 -5.42 -0.52 2.42
N PHE A 43 -6.47 -0.53 1.61
CA PHE A 43 -6.42 -0.32 0.16
C PHE A 43 -5.43 0.81 -0.22
N PRO A 44 -4.53 0.60 -1.21
CA PRO A 44 -4.48 -0.52 -2.15
C PRO A 44 -3.83 -1.80 -1.61
N PHE A 45 -3.27 -1.76 -0.40
CA PHE A 45 -2.59 -2.91 0.20
C PHE A 45 -3.57 -3.89 0.83
N GLN A 46 -3.29 -5.18 0.67
CA GLN A 46 -3.95 -6.27 1.39
C GLN A 46 -3.02 -6.86 2.45
N LEU A 47 -3.52 -7.05 3.67
CA LEU A 47 -2.83 -7.83 4.70
C LEU A 47 -3.28 -9.31 4.64
N LYS A 48 -2.45 -10.14 4.00
CA LYS A 48 -2.70 -11.58 3.84
C LYS A 48 -2.97 -12.27 5.17
N GLY A 49 -3.96 -13.16 5.17
CA GLY A 49 -4.37 -13.92 6.36
C GLY A 49 -5.16 -13.13 7.39
N ARG A 50 -5.39 -11.82 7.19
CA ARG A 50 -6.23 -10.99 8.07
C ARG A 50 -7.33 -10.26 7.32
N GLN A 51 -7.08 -9.82 6.09
CA GLN A 51 -8.07 -9.20 5.20
C GLN A 51 -8.49 -10.17 4.09
N HIS A 52 -9.74 -10.03 3.62
CA HIS A 52 -10.24 -10.78 2.46
C HIS A 52 -9.41 -10.49 1.20
N GLU A 53 -9.31 -11.45 0.28
CA GLU A 53 -8.47 -11.33 -0.93
C GLU A 53 -8.87 -10.18 -1.87
N SER A 54 -10.15 -9.83 -1.86
CA SER A 54 -10.68 -8.70 -2.64
C SER A 54 -10.36 -7.32 -2.06
N CYS A 55 -9.72 -7.22 -0.89
CA CYS A 55 -9.51 -5.94 -0.21
C CYS A 55 -8.31 -5.13 -0.73
N GLY A 56 -7.46 -5.72 -1.57
CA GLY A 56 -6.29 -5.03 -2.14
C GLY A 56 -6.17 -5.22 -3.64
N SER A 57 -5.15 -4.57 -4.19
CA SER A 57 -4.83 -4.63 -5.62
C SER A 57 -3.79 -5.72 -5.90
N PRO A 58 -3.81 -6.35 -7.09
CA PRO A 58 -2.78 -7.31 -7.49
C PRO A 58 -1.37 -6.72 -7.31
N GLY A 59 -0.48 -7.48 -6.65
CA GLY A 59 0.89 -7.04 -6.38
C GLY A 59 1.10 -6.18 -5.13
N PHE A 60 0.03 -5.76 -4.44
CA PHE A 60 0.11 -4.95 -3.20
C PHE A 60 -0.12 -5.78 -1.94
N ASN A 61 0.52 -6.95 -1.88
CA ASN A 61 0.35 -7.88 -0.78
C ASN A 61 1.35 -7.61 0.35
N LEU A 62 0.85 -7.51 1.57
CA LEU A 62 1.62 -7.47 2.80
C LEU A 62 1.30 -8.71 3.66
N SER A 63 2.23 -9.11 4.51
CA SER A 63 2.05 -10.21 5.46
C SER A 63 2.52 -9.81 6.86
N CYS A 64 2.17 -10.62 7.87
CA CYS A 64 2.75 -10.50 9.21
C CYS A 64 3.76 -11.63 9.41
N ASN A 65 4.98 -11.30 9.84
CA ASN A 65 5.94 -12.33 10.25
C ASN A 65 5.67 -12.83 11.67
N ASN A 66 6.46 -13.81 12.11
CA ASN A 66 6.37 -14.40 13.45
C ASN A 66 6.65 -13.40 14.59
N LYS A 67 7.31 -12.26 14.29
CA LYS A 67 7.57 -11.16 15.22
C LYS A 67 6.47 -10.09 15.20
N ASN A 68 5.33 -10.35 14.55
CA ASN A 68 4.23 -9.41 14.33
C ASN A 68 4.65 -8.10 13.64
N GLN A 69 5.68 -8.14 12.79
CA GLN A 69 6.07 -7.03 11.92
C GLN A 69 5.37 -7.18 10.56
N THR A 70 5.03 -6.04 9.96
CA THR A 70 4.46 -5.99 8.61
C THR A 70 5.58 -6.17 7.60
N VAL A 71 5.40 -7.10 6.66
CA VAL A 71 6.38 -7.47 5.64
C VAL A 71 5.80 -7.17 4.27
N LEU A 72 6.63 -6.55 3.42
CA LEU A 72 6.43 -6.45 1.98
C LEU A 72 7.19 -7.59 1.32
N GLU A 73 6.46 -8.42 0.56
CA GLU A 73 7.04 -9.52 -0.22
C GLU A 73 7.09 -9.09 -1.69
N LEU A 74 8.30 -8.91 -2.22
CA LEU A 74 8.50 -8.57 -3.62
C LEU A 74 8.71 -9.83 -4.46
N PRO A 75 8.41 -9.79 -5.78
CA PRO A 75 8.71 -10.89 -6.68
C PRO A 75 10.19 -11.30 -6.55
N LYS A 76 10.46 -12.62 -6.49
CA LYS A 76 11.79 -13.23 -6.19
C LYS A 76 12.24 -13.21 -4.72
N SER A 77 11.28 -13.20 -3.79
CA SER A 77 11.47 -13.57 -2.37
C SER A 77 12.21 -12.57 -1.50
N VAL A 78 12.41 -11.34 -1.97
CA VAL A 78 12.89 -10.26 -1.10
C VAL A 78 11.79 -9.90 -0.11
N LYS A 79 12.11 -10.03 1.18
CA LYS A 79 11.23 -9.68 2.30
C LYS A 79 11.76 -8.43 2.95
N LEU A 80 11.00 -7.35 2.90
CA LEU A 80 11.36 -6.09 3.54
C LEU A 80 10.35 -5.77 4.65
N LEU A 81 10.83 -5.24 5.75
CA LEU A 81 10.00 -4.80 6.86
C LEU A 81 9.43 -3.42 6.54
N VAL A 82 8.13 -3.24 6.77
CA VAL A 82 7.45 -1.96 6.53
C VAL A 82 7.61 -1.06 7.75
N LYS A 83 8.23 0.10 7.55
CA LYS A 83 8.38 1.14 8.58
C LYS A 83 7.14 2.02 8.64
N ARG A 84 6.69 2.53 7.49
CA ARG A 84 5.54 3.44 7.37
C ARG A 84 4.89 3.33 5.99
N ILE A 85 3.58 3.54 5.94
CA ILE A 85 2.82 3.71 4.71
C ILE A 85 2.27 5.15 4.71
N ASP A 86 2.65 5.94 3.71
CA ASP A 86 2.12 7.27 3.48
C ASP A 86 1.08 7.21 2.37
N TYR A 87 -0.19 7.17 2.76
CA TYR A 87 -1.32 7.07 1.83
C TYR A 87 -1.56 8.34 1.03
N VAL A 88 -1.17 9.51 1.55
CA VAL A 88 -1.34 10.80 0.84
C VAL A 88 -0.31 10.90 -0.26
N LYS A 89 0.94 10.56 0.04
CA LYS A 89 2.05 10.57 -0.92
C LYS A 89 2.12 9.31 -1.78
N GLN A 90 1.31 8.30 -1.49
CA GLN A 90 1.33 6.98 -2.12
C GLN A 90 2.71 6.31 -2.04
N MET A 91 3.38 6.42 -0.90
CA MET A 91 4.72 5.86 -0.67
C MET A 91 4.71 4.82 0.44
N ILE A 92 5.52 3.77 0.26
CA ILE A 92 5.81 2.79 1.31
C ILE A 92 7.30 2.87 1.67
N GLN A 93 7.59 3.06 2.95
CA GLN A 93 8.95 3.07 3.46
C GLN A 93 9.26 1.71 4.08
N VAL A 94 10.34 1.10 3.60
CA VAL A 94 10.77 -0.24 3.99
C VAL A 94 12.22 -0.27 4.43
N TYR A 95 12.60 -1.31 5.16
CA TYR A 95 13.97 -1.58 5.60
C TYR A 95 14.22 -3.10 5.62
N ALA A 96 15.47 -3.52 5.48
CA ALA A 96 15.86 -4.91 5.62
C ALA A 96 16.11 -5.26 7.10
N GLU A 97 15.97 -6.52 7.47
CA GLU A 97 16.16 -6.97 8.86
C GLU A 97 17.62 -6.84 9.32
N ASP A 98 18.56 -7.01 8.39
CA ASP A 98 20.00 -6.77 8.56
C ASP A 98 20.38 -5.29 8.48
N GLY A 99 19.40 -4.38 8.37
CA GLY A 99 19.62 -2.96 8.18
C GLY A 99 20.09 -2.57 6.77
N CYS A 100 20.40 -3.53 5.90
CA CYS A 100 21.01 -3.31 4.59
C CYS A 100 20.08 -3.70 3.44
N VAL A 101 19.26 -2.74 2.99
CA VAL A 101 18.37 -2.96 1.82
C VAL A 101 19.18 -3.23 0.54
N GLN A 102 20.44 -2.81 0.47
CA GLN A 102 21.32 -2.98 -0.70
C GLN A 102 21.55 -4.42 -1.07
N ASN A 103 21.78 -5.28 -0.07
CA ASN A 103 22.01 -6.70 -0.26
C ASN A 103 20.82 -7.40 -0.93
N GLN A 104 19.64 -6.76 -0.88
CA GLN A 104 18.42 -7.26 -1.50
C GLN A 104 18.17 -6.67 -2.90
N LEU A 105 18.81 -5.54 -3.28
CA LEU A 105 18.60 -4.87 -4.57
C LEU A 105 18.93 -5.73 -5.80
N PRO A 106 20.00 -6.54 -5.85
CA PRO A 106 20.25 -7.44 -6.98
C PRO A 106 19.10 -8.44 -7.20
N ASN A 107 18.38 -8.78 -6.13
CA ASN A 107 17.22 -9.67 -6.15
C ASN A 107 15.90 -8.93 -6.40
N LEU A 108 15.89 -7.59 -6.34
CA LEU A 108 14.73 -6.77 -6.69
C LEU A 108 14.56 -6.71 -8.21
N THR A 109 13.78 -7.64 -8.74
CA THR A 109 13.29 -7.50 -10.12
C THR A 109 12.10 -6.56 -10.15
N MET A 110 12.40 -5.28 -10.40
CA MET A 110 11.39 -4.22 -10.48
C MET A 110 10.40 -4.38 -11.63
N SER A 111 10.76 -5.09 -12.71
CA SER A 111 9.90 -5.25 -13.89
C SER A 111 8.59 -5.98 -13.62
N LEU A 112 8.44 -6.63 -12.46
CA LEU A 112 7.24 -7.37 -12.05
C LEU A 112 6.55 -6.77 -10.82
N SER A 113 7.06 -5.64 -10.30
CA SER A 113 6.52 -4.99 -9.10
C SER A 113 5.67 -3.78 -9.47
N PRO A 114 4.53 -3.53 -8.80
CA PRO A 114 3.77 -2.30 -9.02
C PRO A 114 4.40 -1.07 -8.34
N PHE A 115 5.50 -1.24 -7.61
CA PHE A 115 6.21 -0.15 -6.95
C PHE A 115 7.27 0.43 -7.89
N ASN A 116 7.34 1.75 -7.98
CA ASN A 116 8.50 2.46 -8.50
C ASN A 116 9.44 2.75 -7.32
N LEU A 117 10.70 2.36 -7.43
CA LEU A 117 11.72 2.74 -6.45
C LEU A 117 12.00 4.23 -6.64
N LEU A 118 11.38 5.04 -5.79
CA LEU A 118 11.76 6.42 -5.62
C LEU A 118 13.05 6.44 -4.80
N SER A 119 14.20 6.30 -5.46
CA SER A 119 15.38 7.00 -4.96
C SER A 119 15.05 8.49 -5.08
N ASP A 120 15.32 9.28 -4.05
CA ASP A 120 15.05 10.71 -4.05
C ASP A 120 15.95 11.40 -5.11
N SER A 121 15.56 11.32 -6.39
CA SER A 121 16.29 11.88 -7.54
C SER A 121 15.45 12.86 -8.35
N TYR A 122 14.32 13.34 -7.81
CA TYR A 122 13.77 14.63 -8.26
C TYR A 122 14.74 15.80 -7.95
N TYR A 123 15.81 15.51 -7.21
CA TYR A 123 17.14 16.12 -7.34
C TYR A 123 18.09 15.12 -8.05
N TYR A 124 18.33 15.28 -9.35
CA TYR A 124 19.35 14.56 -10.16
C TYR A 124 18.99 13.20 -10.78
N SER A 125 18.03 13.25 -11.71
CA SER A 125 18.17 12.85 -13.12
C SER A 125 18.58 11.42 -13.47
N GLU A 126 17.64 10.71 -14.12
CA GLU A 126 17.88 9.69 -15.14
C GLU A 126 19.08 8.75 -14.91
N LEU A 127 18.87 7.67 -14.15
CA LEU A 127 19.79 6.53 -14.04
C LEU A 127 21.23 6.87 -13.57
N GLY A 128 21.39 7.86 -12.68
CA GLY A 128 22.68 8.26 -12.09
C GLY A 128 22.81 8.01 -10.57
N ASN A 129 23.94 7.40 -10.18
CA ASN A 129 24.49 7.11 -8.84
C ASN A 129 23.60 7.32 -7.60
N PHE A 130 23.07 6.22 -7.09
CA PHE A 130 22.67 6.11 -5.69
C PHE A 130 23.93 6.08 -4.80
N THR A 131 24.07 6.99 -3.83
CA THR A 131 24.85 6.70 -2.62
C THR A 131 23.97 5.88 -1.70
N LEU A 132 23.87 4.62 -2.06
CA LEU A 132 23.48 3.56 -1.18
C LEU A 132 24.49 3.56 -0.02
N PHE A 133 24.08 3.95 1.19
CA PHE A 133 24.95 3.97 2.38
C PHE A 133 25.63 2.61 2.55
N GLU A 134 26.90 2.52 2.13
CA GLU A 134 27.74 1.33 2.22
C GLU A 134 27.45 0.66 3.55
N CYS A 135 26.92 -0.57 3.47
CA CYS A 135 26.56 -1.29 4.67
C CYS A 135 27.88 -1.58 5.38
N SER A 136 28.09 -0.94 6.53
CA SER A 136 29.25 -1.25 7.35
C SER A 136 29.09 -2.70 7.77
N ASP A 137 30.08 -3.53 7.48
CA ASP A 137 30.22 -4.82 8.13
C ASP A 137 30.35 -4.51 9.64
N GLU A 138 29.31 -4.81 10.42
CA GLU A 138 29.47 -4.91 11.87
C GLU A 138 30.12 -6.27 12.13
N ASP A 139 31.42 -6.23 12.44
CA ASP A 139 32.18 -7.35 13.02
C ASP A 139 31.57 -7.84 14.35
#